data_AF-A0A9W7CM94-F1
#
_entry.id   AF-A0A9W7CM94-F1
#
_cell.length_a   1.000
_cell.length_b   1.000
_cell.length_c   1.000
_cell.angle_alpha   90.00
_cell.angle_beta   90.00
_cell.angle_gamma   90.00
#
_symmetry.space_group_name_H-M   'P 1'
#
loop_
_entity.id
_entity.type
_entity.pdbx_description
1 polymer ?
#
loop_
_entity_poly.entity_id
_entity_poly.type
_entity_poly.pdbx_seq_one_letter_code
_entity_poly.pdbx_strand_id
1 'polypeptide(L)'
;MSAVETAARVLNVIVGLEHVWIMSLETILWRTKARAVFRTRSSDLNSTAGMAAQQGIYNLFLAIGSIQSAAIIDYRGLVMYPSFMFWAACFGSTSILPKIFPVQGGPALIAVVVSLVAMDESGGGGGGESVHFAIGVFVGAVVLSIAGLEWKKRDKVAREVGEQMLPEKK
;
A
#
# COMPACT_ATOMS: atom_id res chain seq x y z
N MET A 1 -10.91 27.12 -0.03
CA MET A 1 -10.59 25.76 -0.48
C MET A 1 -10.99 25.63 -1.93
N SER A 2 -10.08 25.17 -2.79
CA SER A 2 -10.42 24.85 -4.19
C SER A 2 -11.20 23.53 -4.27
N ALA A 3 -11.84 23.28 -5.42
CA ALA A 3 -12.48 22.00 -5.69
C ALA A 3 -11.45 20.85 -5.67
N VAL A 4 -10.24 21.10 -6.18
CA VAL A 4 -9.14 20.13 -6.22
C VAL A 4 -8.64 19.81 -4.82
N GLU A 5 -8.46 20.81 -3.96
CA GLU A 5 -8.09 20.60 -2.55
C GLU A 5 -9.13 19.75 -1.81
N THR A 6 -10.41 20.04 -2.01
CA THR A 6 -11.51 19.27 -1.42
C THR A 6 -11.46 17.81 -1.89
N ALA A 7 -11.25 17.59 -3.19
CA ALA A 7 -11.11 16.26 -3.76
C ALA A 7 -9.90 15.51 -3.19
N ALA A 8 -8.74 16.16 -3.07
CA ALA A 8 -7.53 15.57 -2.47
C ALA A 8 -7.79 15.07 -1.05
N ARG A 9 -8.45 15.90 -0.22
CA ARG A 9 -8.80 15.55 1.17
C ARG A 9 -9.75 14.37 1.24
N VAL A 10 -10.82 14.38 0.44
CA VAL A 10 -11.80 13.28 0.40
C VAL A 10 -11.13 11.97 -0.04
N LEU A 11 -10.29 12.01 -1.08
CA LEU A 11 -9.55 10.85 -1.56
C LEU A 11 -8.60 10.29 -0.50
N ASN A 12 -7.88 11.15 0.23
CA ASN A 12 -7.00 10.71 1.32
C ASN A 12 -7.76 10.07 2.48
N VAL A 13 -8.97 10.55 2.79
CA VAL A 13 -9.84 9.92 3.79
C VAL A 13 -10.32 8.55 3.28
N ILE A 14 -10.75 8.45 2.03
CA ILE A 14 -11.19 7.18 1.43
C ILE A 14 -10.06 6.15 1.47
N VAL A 15 -8.87 6.53 1.03
CA VAL A 15 -7.67 5.67 1.02
C VAL A 15 -7.25 5.30 2.46
N GLY A 16 -7.34 6.23 3.40
CA GLY A 16 -7.10 5.95 4.82
C GLY A 16 -8.08 4.92 5.38
N LEU A 17 -9.38 5.06 5.07
CA LEU A 17 -10.41 4.12 5.50
C LEU A 17 -10.24 2.73 4.86
N GLU A 18 -9.79 2.66 3.61
CA GLU A 18 -9.40 1.39 2.99
C GLU A 18 -8.32 0.68 3.82
N HIS A 19 -7.32 1.42 4.28
CA HIS A 19 -6.21 0.86 5.07
C HIS A 19 -6.61 0.51 6.51
N VAL A 20 -7.58 1.22 7.10
CA VAL A 20 -8.23 0.78 8.36
C VAL A 20 -8.96 -0.55 8.16
N TRP A 21 -9.64 -0.72 7.03
CA TRP A 21 -10.30 -1.98 6.70
C TRP A 21 -9.27 -3.12 6.51
N ILE A 22 -8.18 -2.87 5.79
CA ILE A 22 -7.07 -3.84 5.62
C ILE A 22 -6.46 -4.20 6.97
N MET A 23 -6.15 -3.22 7.82
CA MET A 23 -5.66 -3.47 9.18
C MET A 23 -6.62 -4.36 9.97
N SER A 24 -7.92 -4.08 9.89
CA SER A 24 -8.93 -4.87 10.60
C SER A 24 -8.94 -6.33 10.10
N LEU A 25 -8.70 -6.55 8.81
CA LEU A 25 -8.56 -7.90 8.25
C LEU A 25 -7.28 -8.60 8.74
N GLU A 26 -6.18 -7.88 8.87
CA GLU A 26 -4.86 -8.43 9.24
C GLU A 26 -4.69 -8.68 10.74
N THR A 27 -5.40 -7.93 11.58
CA THR A 27 -5.30 -8.02 13.05
C THR A 27 -6.48 -8.79 13.67
N ILE A 28 -7.70 -8.32 13.44
CA ILE A 28 -8.91 -8.78 14.14
C ILE A 28 -9.54 -9.96 13.39
N LEU A 29 -9.67 -9.84 12.07
CA LEU A 29 -10.43 -10.80 11.25
C LEU A 29 -9.55 -11.83 10.54
N TRP A 30 -8.25 -11.92 10.88
CA TRP A 30 -7.29 -12.78 10.19
C TRP A 30 -7.73 -14.25 10.17
N ARG A 31 -8.20 -14.74 11.31
CA ARG A 31 -8.59 -16.15 11.49
C ARG A 31 -9.99 -16.46 10.95
N THR A 32 -10.77 -15.45 10.55
CA THR A 32 -12.19 -15.61 10.19
C THR A 32 -12.49 -15.18 8.76
N LYS A 33 -12.26 -13.90 8.41
CA LYS A 33 -12.67 -13.31 7.12
C LYS A 33 -11.53 -13.06 6.16
N ALA A 34 -10.30 -12.96 6.65
CA ALA A 34 -9.14 -12.63 5.82
C ALA A 34 -8.87 -13.64 4.70
N ARG A 35 -9.21 -14.92 4.91
CA ARG A 35 -9.16 -15.97 3.87
C ARG A 35 -9.91 -15.57 2.59
N ALA A 36 -11.12 -15.05 2.73
CA ALA A 36 -11.97 -14.72 1.57
C ALA A 36 -11.42 -13.54 0.77
N VAL A 37 -10.74 -12.62 1.45
CA VAL A 37 -10.19 -11.40 0.85
C VAL A 37 -8.80 -11.64 0.25
N PHE A 38 -7.88 -12.24 1.01
CA PHE A 38 -6.49 -12.47 0.62
C PHE A 38 -6.23 -13.81 -0.08
N ARG A 39 -7.23 -14.69 -0.17
CA ARG A 39 -7.11 -16.04 -0.76
C ARG A 39 -6.04 -16.92 -0.10
N THR A 40 -5.84 -16.74 1.21
CA THR A 40 -4.85 -17.49 2.02
C THR A 40 -5.28 -18.95 2.25
N ARG A 41 -4.33 -19.90 2.26
CA ARG A 41 -4.61 -21.33 2.58
C ARG A 41 -5.00 -21.52 4.05
N SER A 42 -5.66 -22.63 4.37
CA SER A 42 -6.19 -22.88 5.73
C SER A 42 -5.14 -23.24 6.76
N SER A 43 -4.10 -23.95 6.33
CA SER A 43 -2.92 -24.28 7.13
C SER A 43 -2.20 -23.05 7.68
N ASP A 44 -2.24 -21.92 6.97
CA ASP A 44 -1.30 -20.83 7.22
C ASP A 44 -1.85 -19.76 8.17
N LEU A 45 -3.17 -19.75 8.43
CA LEU A 45 -3.79 -18.66 9.19
C LEU A 45 -3.29 -18.57 10.63
N ASN A 46 -2.97 -19.70 11.26
CA ASN A 46 -2.51 -19.70 12.65
C ASN A 46 -1.02 -19.35 12.75
N SER A 47 -0.19 -19.86 11.84
CA SER A 47 1.26 -19.65 11.83
C SER A 47 1.65 -18.24 11.40
N THR A 48 0.83 -17.57 10.58
CA THR A 48 1.10 -16.22 10.06
C THR A 48 0.38 -15.10 10.81
N ALA A 49 -0.48 -15.42 11.79
CA ALA A 49 -1.31 -14.42 12.47
C ALA A 49 -0.50 -13.30 13.13
N GLY A 50 0.63 -13.61 13.76
CA GLY A 50 1.50 -12.59 14.37
C GLY A 50 2.13 -11.65 13.34
N MET A 51 2.60 -12.22 12.22
CA MET A 51 3.15 -11.46 11.10
C MET A 51 2.07 -10.56 10.47
N ALA A 52 0.87 -11.09 10.23
CA ALA A 52 -0.25 -10.33 9.70
C ALA A 52 -0.65 -9.19 10.65
N ALA A 53 -0.76 -9.45 11.96
CA ALA A 53 -1.09 -8.42 12.92
C ALA A 53 -0.09 -7.26 12.91
N GLN A 54 1.21 -7.56 12.75
CA GLN A 54 2.24 -6.53 12.62
C GLN A 54 2.06 -5.69 11.34
N GLN A 55 1.77 -6.33 10.20
CA GLN A 55 1.45 -5.63 8.94
C GLN A 55 0.24 -4.70 9.11
N GLY A 56 -0.80 -5.17 9.81
CA GLY A 56 -1.99 -4.38 10.08
C GLY A 56 -1.71 -3.10 10.86
N ILE A 57 -0.83 -3.14 11.87
CA ILE A 57 -0.48 -1.93 12.63
C ILE A 57 0.26 -0.90 11.76
N TYR A 58 1.13 -1.33 10.84
CA TYR A 58 1.73 -0.41 9.87
C TYR A 58 0.66 0.22 8.96
N ASN A 59 -0.31 -0.56 8.49
CA ASN A 59 -1.44 -0.04 7.72
C ASN A 59 -2.27 0.99 8.52
N LEU A 60 -2.44 0.79 9.82
CA LEU A 60 -3.10 1.77 10.69
C LEU A 60 -2.31 3.10 10.76
N PHE A 61 -0.99 3.06 10.89
CA PHE A 61 -0.19 4.28 10.91
C PHE A 61 -0.28 5.06 9.61
N LEU A 62 -0.27 4.36 8.46
CA LEU A 62 -0.47 4.99 7.15
C LEU A 62 -1.86 5.63 7.05
N ALA A 63 -2.90 4.94 7.54
CA ALA A 63 -4.26 5.47 7.57
C ALA A 63 -4.39 6.71 8.44
N ILE A 64 -3.84 6.69 9.65
CA ILE A 64 -3.84 7.83 10.59
C ILE A 64 -3.15 9.03 9.94
N GLY A 65 -1.97 8.82 9.36
CA GLY A 65 -1.23 9.88 8.67
C GLY A 65 -2.04 10.51 7.53
N SER A 66 -2.60 9.69 6.65
CA SER A 66 -3.44 10.14 5.52
C SER A 66 -4.65 10.95 5.99
N ILE A 67 -5.39 10.45 6.98
CA ILE A 67 -6.58 11.12 7.51
C ILE A 67 -6.22 12.40 8.27
N GLN A 68 -5.15 12.38 9.06
CA GLN A 68 -4.67 13.55 9.79
C GLN A 68 -4.26 14.66 8.82
N SER A 69 -3.48 14.35 7.78
CA SER A 69 -3.07 15.33 6.77
C SER A 69 -4.27 15.91 6.02
N ALA A 70 -5.32 15.12 5.78
CA ALA A 70 -6.59 15.62 5.26
C ALA A 70 -7.37 16.51 6.25
N ALA A 71 -7.27 16.27 7.55
CA ALA A 71 -7.91 17.08 8.58
C ALA A 71 -7.25 18.45 8.74
N ILE A 72 -5.91 18.49 8.76
CA ILE A 72 -5.11 19.71 9.01
C ILE A 72 -4.65 20.43 7.75
N ILE A 73 -4.96 19.89 6.56
CA ILE A 73 -4.57 20.44 5.25
C ILE A 73 -3.04 20.52 5.11
N ASP A 74 -2.37 19.40 5.40
CA ASP A 74 -0.93 19.23 5.16
C ASP A 74 -0.69 18.62 3.77
N TYR A 75 -0.38 19.46 2.79
CA TYR A 75 -0.15 19.04 1.41
C TYR A 75 0.98 18.01 1.26
N ARG A 76 2.04 18.10 2.08
CA ARG A 76 3.14 17.12 2.05
C ARG A 76 2.63 15.74 2.46
N GLY A 77 1.90 15.67 3.56
CA GLY A 77 1.30 14.43 4.02
C GLY A 77 0.23 13.88 3.08
N LEU A 78 -0.59 14.74 2.47
CA LEU A 78 -1.60 14.38 1.46
C LEU A 78 -0.99 13.70 0.22
N VAL A 79 0.30 13.92 -0.05
CA VAL A 79 1.05 13.21 -1.10
C VAL A 79 1.80 12.01 -0.51
N MET A 80 2.52 12.19 0.60
CA MET A 80 3.44 11.21 1.16
C MET A 80 2.77 9.90 1.62
N TYR A 81 1.69 9.98 2.41
CA TYR A 81 1.04 8.78 2.94
C TYR A 81 0.41 7.90 1.85
N PRO A 82 -0.40 8.42 0.91
CA PRO A 82 -0.90 7.60 -0.19
C PRO A 82 0.23 7.15 -1.13
N SER A 83 1.36 7.86 -1.23
CA SER A 83 2.53 7.37 -1.97
C SER A 83 3.09 6.08 -1.37
N PHE A 84 3.20 5.97 -0.04
CA PHE A 84 3.67 4.74 0.61
C PHE A 84 2.74 3.55 0.34
N MET A 85 1.43 3.78 0.35
CA MET A 85 0.43 2.76 0.04
C MET A 85 0.50 2.33 -1.43
N PHE A 86 0.62 3.30 -2.34
CA PHE A 86 0.82 3.05 -3.77
C PHE A 86 2.08 2.23 -4.05
N TRP A 87 3.18 2.58 -3.38
CA TRP A 87 4.46 1.88 -3.44
C TRP A 87 4.39 0.44 -2.91
N ALA A 88 3.74 0.22 -1.77
CA ALA A 88 3.49 -1.11 -1.24
C ALA A 88 2.66 -1.95 -2.23
N ALA A 89 1.65 -1.35 -2.88
CA ALA A 89 0.85 -2.01 -3.91
C ALA A 89 1.64 -2.32 -5.20
N CYS A 90 2.61 -1.47 -5.59
CA CYS A 90 3.52 -1.73 -6.72
C CYS A 90 4.39 -2.96 -6.47
N PHE A 91 4.96 -3.08 -5.27
CA PHE A 91 5.69 -4.28 -4.86
C PHE A 91 4.76 -5.49 -4.79
N GLY A 92 3.65 -5.39 -4.06
CA GLY A 92 2.73 -6.50 -3.82
C GLY A 92 2.09 -7.06 -5.10
N SER A 93 1.76 -6.20 -6.06
CA SER A 93 1.14 -6.62 -7.32
C SER A 93 2.08 -7.38 -8.26
N THR A 94 3.38 -7.06 -8.21
CA THR A 94 4.41 -7.72 -9.01
C THR A 94 4.97 -8.97 -8.32
N SER A 95 5.00 -8.99 -6.98
CA SER A 95 5.53 -10.09 -6.18
C SER A 95 4.50 -11.17 -5.80
N ILE A 96 3.29 -10.78 -5.40
CA ILE A 96 2.29 -11.66 -4.77
C ILE A 96 1.10 -11.88 -5.71
N LEU A 97 0.30 -10.85 -5.97
CA LEU A 97 -0.93 -10.98 -6.76
C LEU A 97 -1.28 -9.67 -7.49
N PRO A 98 -1.48 -9.69 -8.83
CA PRO A 98 -1.77 -8.48 -9.60
C PRO A 98 -2.98 -7.68 -9.12
N LYS A 99 -3.97 -8.36 -8.52
CA LYS A 99 -5.19 -7.73 -7.98
C LYS A 99 -4.92 -6.73 -6.86
N ILE A 100 -3.76 -6.77 -6.20
CA ILE A 100 -3.39 -5.79 -5.17
C ILE A 100 -3.36 -4.37 -5.76
N PHE A 101 -2.90 -4.20 -7.01
CA PHE A 101 -2.80 -2.88 -7.63
C PHE A 101 -4.15 -2.18 -7.79
N PRO A 102 -5.17 -2.73 -8.47
CA PRO A 102 -6.45 -2.03 -8.62
C PRO A 102 -7.22 -1.84 -7.30
N VAL A 103 -6.95 -2.65 -6.27
CA VAL A 103 -7.61 -2.51 -4.96
C VAL A 103 -6.93 -1.43 -4.13
N GLN A 104 -5.61 -1.52 -3.93
CA GLN A 104 -4.85 -0.64 -3.03
C GLN A 104 -4.10 0.47 -3.77
N GLY A 105 -3.43 0.12 -4.87
CA GLY A 105 -2.58 1.04 -5.62
C GLY A 105 -3.35 2.07 -6.45
N GLY A 106 -4.48 1.67 -7.04
CA GLY A 106 -5.32 2.53 -7.87
C GLY A 106 -5.87 3.74 -7.09
N PRO A 107 -6.61 3.53 -6.00
CA PRO A 107 -7.12 4.60 -5.16
C PRO A 107 -6.00 5.50 -4.62
N ALA A 108 -4.89 4.90 -4.15
CA ALA A 108 -3.74 5.62 -3.65
C ALA A 108 -3.08 6.50 -4.74
N LEU A 109 -2.89 5.99 -5.97
CA LEU A 109 -2.34 6.76 -7.08
C LEU A 109 -3.24 7.95 -7.45
N ILE A 110 -4.55 7.74 -7.49
CA ILE A 110 -5.51 8.83 -7.76
C ILE A 110 -5.40 9.90 -6.67
N ALA A 111 -5.34 9.50 -5.38
CA ALA A 111 -5.13 10.43 -4.28
C ALA A 111 -3.82 11.21 -4.43
N VAL A 112 -2.71 10.54 -4.75
CA VAL A 112 -1.40 11.19 -4.98
C VAL A 112 -1.48 12.23 -6.10
N VAL A 113 -2.03 11.87 -7.27
CA VAL A 113 -2.11 12.78 -8.42
C VAL A 113 -2.94 14.02 -8.07
N VAL A 114 -4.11 13.86 -7.45
CA VAL A 114 -4.97 14.98 -7.08
C VAL A 114 -4.32 15.84 -5.99
N SER A 115 -3.64 15.23 -5.02
CA SER A 115 -2.88 15.95 -3.98
C SER A 115 -1.71 16.75 -4.54
N LEU A 116 -1.02 16.24 -5.57
CA LEU A 116 0.06 16.97 -6.25
C LEU A 116 -0.46 18.23 -6.95
N VAL A 117 -1.63 18.15 -7.60
CA VAL A 117 -2.27 19.32 -8.22
C VAL A 117 -2.74 20.30 -7.14
N ALA A 118 -3.32 19.82 -6.04
CA ALA A 118 -3.73 20.68 -4.92
C ALA A 118 -2.54 21.39 -4.25
N MET A 119 -1.39 20.70 -4.11
CA MET A 119 -0.15 21.29 -3.60
C MET A 119 0.32 22.44 -4.50
N ASP A 120 0.28 22.25 -5.82
CA ASP A 120 0.69 23.26 -6.80
C ASP A 120 -0.21 24.51 -6.76
N GLU A 121 -1.54 24.31 -6.73
CA GLU A 121 -2.54 25.40 -6.66
C GLU A 121 -2.42 26.24 -5.38
N SER A 122 -2.08 25.60 -4.26
CA SER A 122 -2.07 26.27 -2.94
C SER A 122 -0.86 27.17 -2.70
N GLY A 123 0.19 27.07 -3.55
CA GLY A 123 1.49 27.69 -3.27
C GLY A 123 2.16 27.16 -1.99
N GLY A 124 1.66 26.06 -1.42
CA GLY A 124 2.08 25.49 -0.14
C GLY A 124 3.39 24.72 -0.20
N GLY A 125 3.91 24.46 -1.39
CA GLY A 125 5.25 23.94 -1.62
C GLY A 125 6.09 24.98 -2.35
N GLY A 126 7.32 25.22 -1.91
CA GLY A 126 8.22 26.14 -2.62
C GLY A 126 8.30 25.77 -4.10
N GLY A 127 8.46 26.74 -5.00
CA GLY A 127 8.38 26.50 -6.45
C GLY A 127 9.14 25.24 -6.90
N GLY A 128 8.41 24.22 -7.38
CA GLY A 128 8.96 22.93 -7.79
C GLY A 128 8.83 21.77 -6.80
N GLU A 129 8.29 21.98 -5.60
CA GLU A 129 8.12 20.92 -4.59
C GLU A 129 7.18 19.79 -5.06
N SER A 130 6.08 20.16 -5.73
CA SER A 130 5.15 19.21 -6.38
C SER A 130 5.88 18.31 -7.38
N VAL A 131 6.80 18.88 -8.17
CA VAL A 131 7.63 18.15 -9.13
C VAL A 131 8.57 17.17 -8.44
N HIS A 132 9.23 17.57 -7.34
CA HIS A 132 10.11 16.69 -6.59
C HIS A 132 9.36 15.49 -6.00
N PHE A 133 8.18 15.72 -5.42
CA PHE A 133 7.32 14.63 -4.97
C PHE A 133 6.91 13.73 -6.14
N ALA A 134 6.50 14.29 -7.28
CA ALA A 134 6.10 13.49 -8.44
C ALA A 134 7.23 12.58 -8.95
N ILE A 135 8.45 13.11 -9.03
CA ILE A 135 9.66 12.32 -9.38
C ILE A 135 9.87 11.21 -8.35
N GLY A 136 9.80 11.52 -7.05
CA GLY A 136 9.94 10.54 -5.98
C GLY A 136 8.91 9.42 -6.07
N VAL A 137 7.64 9.76 -6.30
CA VAL A 137 6.54 8.81 -6.50
C VAL A 137 6.83 7.87 -7.66
N PHE A 138 7.22 8.43 -8.81
CA PHE A 138 7.51 7.65 -10.01
C PHE A 138 8.71 6.72 -9.81
N VAL A 139 9.82 7.25 -9.29
CA VAL A 139 11.03 6.46 -9.03
C VAL A 139 10.74 5.34 -8.03
N GLY A 140 10.03 5.64 -6.93
CA GLY A 140 9.65 4.65 -5.93
C GLY A 140 8.78 3.54 -6.52
N ALA A 141 7.81 3.87 -7.38
CA ALA A 141 6.97 2.89 -8.05
C ALA A 141 7.77 1.96 -8.96
N VAL A 142 8.67 2.51 -9.79
CA VAL A 142 9.55 1.71 -10.66
C VAL A 142 10.44 0.78 -9.84
N VAL A 143 11.12 1.32 -8.82
CA VAL A 143 12.02 0.54 -7.96
C VAL A 143 11.28 -0.60 -7.27
N LEU A 144 10.11 -0.35 -6.71
CA LEU A 144 9.36 -1.35 -5.96
C LEU A 144 8.68 -2.38 -6.86
N SER A 145 8.28 -2.00 -8.07
CA SER A 145 7.84 -2.97 -9.08
C SER A 145 8.98 -3.90 -9.51
N ILE A 146 10.18 -3.38 -9.76
CA ILE A 146 11.36 -4.20 -10.08
C ILE A 146 11.71 -5.12 -8.91
N ALA A 147 11.75 -4.57 -7.70
CA ALA A 147 12.03 -5.34 -6.49
C ALA A 147 11.00 -6.47 -6.29
N GLY A 148 9.73 -6.23 -6.59
CA GLY A 148 8.68 -7.24 -6.50
C GLY A 148 8.83 -8.36 -7.55
N LEU A 149 9.23 -8.02 -8.78
CA LEU A 149 9.57 -9.01 -9.82
C LEU A 149 10.77 -9.87 -9.42
N GLU A 150 11.82 -9.26 -8.89
CA GLU A 150 13.01 -9.98 -8.41
C GLU A 150 12.70 -10.87 -7.20
N TRP A 151 11.87 -10.39 -6.26
CA TRP A 151 11.36 -11.19 -5.16
C TRP A 151 10.63 -12.44 -5.67
N LYS A 152 9.71 -12.28 -6.63
CA LYS A 152 8.93 -13.40 -7.19
C LYS A 152 9.81 -14.48 -7.81
N LYS A 153 10.90 -14.08 -8.48
CA LYS A 153 11.89 -15.03 -9.04
C LYS A 153 12.58 -15.81 -7.90
N ARG A 154 13.04 -15.13 -6.85
CA ARG A 154 13.74 -15.75 -5.72
C ARG A 154 12.82 -16.67 -4.91
N ASP A 155 11.59 -16.26 -4.64
CA ASP A 155 10.59 -17.07 -3.92
C ASP A 155 10.27 -18.37 -4.68
N LYS A 156 10.14 -18.30 -6.01
CA LYS A 156 9.93 -19.49 -6.84
C LYS A 156 11.08 -20.49 -6.69
N VAL A 157 12.32 -20.04 -6.82
CA VAL A 157 13.52 -20.90 -6.68
C VAL A 157 13.59 -21.52 -5.29
N ALA A 158 13.33 -20.73 -4.23
CA ALA A 158 13.35 -21.23 -2.86
C ALA A 158 12.33 -22.34 -2.62
N ARG A 159 11.13 -22.24 -3.21
CA ARG A 159 10.10 -23.28 -3.13
C ARG A 159 10.50 -24.56 -3.85
N GLU A 160 11.05 -24.45 -5.05
CA GLU A 160 11.53 -25.59 -5.83
C GLU A 160 12.66 -26.35 -5.10
N VAL A 161 13.62 -25.62 -4.52
CA VAL A 161 14.69 -26.23 -3.70
C VAL A 161 14.13 -26.89 -2.44
N GLY A 162 13.18 -26.24 -1.75
CA GLY A 162 12.54 -26.80 -0.57
C GLY A 162 11.78 -28.10 -0.84
N GLU A 163 11.10 -28.20 -1.99
CA GLU A 163 10.40 -29.41 -2.42
C GLU A 163 11.36 -30.57 -2.73
N GLN A 164 12.54 -30.29 -3.30
CA GLN A 164 13.57 -31.30 -3.59
C GLN A 164 14.27 -31.85 -2.32
N MET A 165 14.26 -31.08 -1.23
CA MET A 165 14.89 -31.46 0.05
C MET A 165 13.98 -32.31 0.95
N LEU A 166 12.70 -32.48 0.59
CA LEU A 166 11.79 -33.35 1.35
C LEU A 166 12.17 -34.83 1.12
N PRO A 167 12.37 -35.63 2.18
CA PRO A 167 12.66 -37.04 2.01
C PRO A 167 11.53 -37.71 1.23
N GLU A 168 11.86 -38.54 0.23
CA GLU A 168 10.87 -39.36 -0.47
C GLU A 168 10.02 -40.09 0.57
N LYS A 169 8.71 -39.89 0.51
CA LYS A 169 7.76 -40.63 1.34
C LYS A 169 7.96 -42.13 1.06
N LYS A 170 8.68 -42.80 1.96
CA LYS A 170 8.73 -44.26 2.05
C LYS A 170 7.41 -44.80 2.59
#